data_AF-A0A7H0VFV0-F1
#
_entry.id   AF-A0A7H0VFV0-F1
#
_cell.length_a   1.000
_cell.length_b   1.000
_cell.length_c   1.000
_cell.angle_alpha   90.00
_cell.angle_beta   90.00
_cell.angle_gamma   90.00
#
_symmetry.space_group_name_H-M   'P 1'
#
loop_
_entity.id
_entity.type
_entity.pdbx_description
1 polymer ?
#
loop_
_entity_poly.entity_id
_entity_poly.type
_entity_poly.pdbx_seq_one_letter_code
_entity_poly.pdbx_strand_id
1 'polypeptide(L)'
;MKSVVLPLILLLSSLNLQAQYTPIEAENLNLENYSSREIRNYLLHTEIKDSDIYLLARSSRRSKTWSIVDYSIAGVLLLGGIAAIVEYNQYKPEDSDGFHDAINHASTPLRAGINFALGGVGVLLGYQAGRRSKRELKEAIALYQLKSN
;
A
#
# COMPACT_ATOMS: atom_id res chain seq x y z
N MET A 1 -32.41 -15.68 -28.87
CA MET A 1 -31.50 -16.25 -27.84
C MET A 1 -30.83 -15.14 -26.99
N LYS A 2 -31.59 -14.25 -26.34
CA LYS A 2 -31.03 -13.07 -25.62
C LYS A 2 -31.51 -12.89 -24.17
N SER A 3 -32.18 -13.90 -23.58
CA SER A 3 -32.83 -13.74 -22.27
C SER A 3 -32.14 -14.49 -21.09
N VAL A 4 -31.03 -15.20 -21.33
CA VAL A 4 -30.40 -16.05 -20.29
C VAL A 4 -29.21 -15.35 -19.61
N VAL A 5 -28.65 -14.31 -20.23
CA VAL A 5 -27.46 -13.62 -19.70
C VAL A 5 -27.79 -12.80 -18.45
N LEU A 6 -28.96 -12.16 -18.42
CA LEU A 6 -29.39 -11.32 -17.29
C LEU A 6 -29.62 -12.10 -15.98
N PRO A 7 -30.34 -13.25 -15.98
CA PRO A 7 -30.47 -14.04 -14.75
C PRO A 7 -29.12 -14.64 -14.31
N LEU A 8 -28.22 -14.98 -15.24
CA LEU A 8 -26.89 -15.51 -14.91
C LEU A 8 -26.01 -14.46 -14.19
N ILE A 9 -26.05 -13.19 -14.62
CA ILE A 9 -25.32 -12.10 -13.97
C ILE A 9 -25.88 -11.82 -12.57
N LEU A 10 -27.21 -11.87 -12.39
CA LEU A 10 -27.86 -11.72 -11.09
C LEU A 10 -27.48 -12.87 -10.13
N LEU A 11 -27.41 -14.10 -10.63
CA LEU A 11 -27.04 -15.27 -9.83
C LEU A 11 -25.56 -15.24 -9.40
N LEU A 12 -24.66 -14.79 -10.29
CA LEU A 12 -23.25 -14.56 -9.99
C LEU A 12 -23.03 -13.40 -9.00
N SER A 13 -23.92 -12.41 -8.99
CA SER A 13 -23.90 -11.30 -8.02
C SER A 13 -24.33 -11.77 -6.63
N SER A 14 -25.36 -12.63 -6.54
CA SER A 14 -25.79 -13.21 -5.25
C SER A 14 -24.79 -14.22 -4.67
N LEU A 15 -24.09 -14.98 -5.52
CA LEU A 15 -23.01 -15.88 -5.07
C LEU A 15 -21.82 -15.11 -4.48
N ASN A 16 -21.49 -13.93 -5.02
CA ASN A 16 -20.46 -13.05 -4.45
C ASN A 16 -20.86 -12.46 -3.08
N LEU A 17 -22.15 -12.28 -2.81
CA LEU A 17 -22.63 -11.82 -1.50
C LEU A 17 -22.58 -12.93 -0.44
N GLN A 18 -22.84 -14.18 -0.81
CA GLN A 18 -22.78 -15.31 0.13
C GLN A 18 -21.35 -15.77 0.46
N ALA A 19 -20.38 -15.48 -0.41
CA ALA A 19 -18.96 -15.74 -0.12
C ALA A 19 -18.33 -14.74 0.88
N GLN A 20 -19.03 -13.68 1.29
CA GLN A 20 -18.47 -12.59 2.12
C GLN A 20 -18.79 -12.68 3.62
N TYR A 21 -19.51 -13.71 4.06
CA TYR A 21 -19.86 -13.89 5.46
C TYR A 21 -19.66 -15.34 5.88
N THR A 22 -18.46 -15.87 5.69
CA THR A 22 -18.03 -16.97 6.56
C THR A 22 -17.86 -16.38 7.95
N PRO A 23 -18.63 -16.85 8.96
CA PRO A 23 -18.43 -16.41 10.34
C PRO A 23 -16.96 -16.69 10.70
N ILE A 24 -16.27 -15.67 11.18
CA ILE A 24 -14.91 -15.82 11.66
C ILE A 24 -14.98 -16.56 12.99
N GLU A 25 -14.63 -17.84 12.95
CA GLU A 25 -14.48 -18.64 14.16
C GLU A 25 -13.21 -18.19 14.88
N ALA A 26 -13.36 -17.80 16.15
CA ALA A 26 -12.26 -17.24 16.94
C ALA A 26 -11.04 -18.18 17.00
N GLU A 27 -11.29 -19.49 17.07
CA GLU A 27 -10.29 -20.55 17.08
C GLU A 27 -9.49 -20.67 15.76
N ASN A 28 -10.06 -20.23 14.65
CA ASN A 28 -9.48 -20.34 13.30
C ASN A 28 -8.93 -19.01 12.76
N LEU A 29 -8.82 -17.99 13.60
CA LEU A 29 -8.36 -16.65 13.23
C LEU A 29 -6.86 -16.65 12.87
N ASN A 30 -6.52 -17.02 11.64
CA ASN A 30 -5.16 -17.01 11.12
C ASN A 30 -5.08 -16.47 9.68
N LEU A 31 -3.86 -16.18 9.22
CA LEU A 31 -3.61 -15.61 7.88
C LEU A 31 -3.74 -16.62 6.73
N GLU A 32 -3.94 -17.90 7.02
CA GLU A 32 -4.17 -18.95 6.01
C GLU A 32 -5.65 -19.00 5.62
N ASN A 33 -6.52 -18.81 6.61
CA ASN A 33 -7.98 -18.87 6.45
C ASN A 33 -8.59 -17.51 6.07
N TYR A 34 -8.01 -16.40 6.55
CA TYR A 34 -8.58 -15.07 6.37
C TYR A 34 -7.53 -14.06 5.93
N SER A 35 -7.96 -13.09 5.13
CA SER A 35 -7.08 -12.00 4.72
C SER A 35 -6.71 -11.11 5.92
N SER A 36 -5.57 -10.44 5.83
CA SER A 36 -5.15 -9.45 6.84
C SER A 36 -6.18 -8.33 7.06
N ARG A 37 -7.04 -8.06 6.06
CA ARG A 37 -8.09 -7.05 6.16
C ARG A 37 -9.27 -7.58 6.98
N GLU A 38 -9.71 -8.80 6.72
CA GLU A 38 -10.83 -9.44 7.42
C GLU A 38 -10.49 -9.61 8.90
N ILE A 39 -9.34 -10.22 9.21
CA ILE A 39 -8.88 -10.41 10.59
C ILE A 39 -8.82 -9.09 11.35
N ARG A 40 -8.24 -8.07 10.72
CA ARG A 40 -8.13 -6.75 11.33
C ARG A 40 -9.50 -6.14 11.59
N ASN A 41 -10.42 -6.22 10.63
CA ASN A 41 -11.76 -5.71 10.81
C ASN A 41 -12.49 -6.45 11.92
N TYR A 42 -12.36 -7.77 11.98
CA TYR A 42 -12.90 -8.59 13.05
C TYR A 42 -12.39 -8.13 14.42
N LEU A 43 -11.07 -8.11 14.61
CA LEU A 43 -10.45 -7.67 15.88
C LEU A 43 -10.87 -6.25 16.27
N LEU A 44 -11.00 -5.33 15.31
CA LEU A 44 -11.45 -3.96 15.58
C LEU A 44 -12.93 -3.84 15.98
N HIS A 45 -13.76 -4.84 15.67
CA HIS A 45 -15.18 -4.88 16.03
C HIS A 45 -15.44 -5.70 17.29
N THR A 46 -14.67 -6.77 17.52
CA THR A 46 -14.89 -7.69 18.63
C THR A 46 -14.16 -7.27 19.91
N GLU A 47 -13.00 -6.64 19.78
CA GLU A 47 -12.22 -6.23 20.95
C GLU A 47 -12.63 -4.87 21.51
N ILE A 48 -12.52 -4.74 22.83
CA ILE A 48 -12.78 -3.50 23.55
C ILE A 48 -11.80 -2.44 23.04
N LYS A 49 -12.31 -1.23 22.80
CA LYS A 49 -11.47 -0.08 22.44
C LYS A 49 -10.37 0.10 23.49
N ASP A 50 -9.15 0.30 23.02
CA ASP A 50 -7.94 0.47 23.81
C ASP A 50 -7.37 -0.80 24.47
N SER A 51 -7.92 -2.00 24.19
CA SER A 51 -7.20 -3.24 24.48
C SER A 51 -5.93 -3.36 23.64
N ASP A 52 -4.91 -4.08 24.12
CA ASP A 52 -3.67 -4.28 23.37
C ASP A 52 -3.92 -4.88 21.98
N ILE A 53 -4.86 -5.84 21.89
CA ILE A 53 -5.27 -6.47 20.63
C ILE A 53 -5.88 -5.42 19.68
N TYR A 54 -6.78 -4.58 20.20
CA TYR A 54 -7.40 -3.49 19.42
C TYR A 54 -6.36 -2.49 18.92
N LEU A 55 -5.44 -2.07 19.80
CA LEU A 55 -4.40 -1.09 19.47
C LEU A 55 -3.42 -1.63 18.43
N LEU A 56 -3.02 -2.89 18.54
CA LEU A 56 -2.14 -3.55 17.55
C LEU A 56 -2.84 -3.72 16.20
N ALA A 57 -4.11 -4.17 16.18
CA ALA A 57 -4.89 -4.27 14.95
C ALA A 57 -5.07 -2.89 14.28
N ARG A 58 -5.32 -1.86 15.08
CA ARG A 58 -5.44 -0.46 14.60
C ARG A 58 -4.12 0.09 14.08
N SER A 59 -3.01 -0.14 14.80
CA SER A 59 -1.67 0.27 14.41
C SER A 59 -1.26 -0.39 13.10
N SER A 60 -1.52 -1.69 12.97
CA SER A 60 -1.28 -2.44 11.74
C SER A 60 -1.97 -1.81 10.53
N ARG A 61 -3.18 -1.23 10.71
CA ARG A 61 -3.87 -0.46 9.67
C ARG A 61 -3.08 0.75 9.23
N ARG A 62 -2.69 1.58 10.19
CA ARG A 62 -1.96 2.82 9.95
C ARG A 62 -0.63 2.53 9.27
N SER A 63 0.14 1.58 9.80
CA SER A 63 1.43 1.17 9.24
C SER A 63 1.31 0.72 7.78
N LYS A 64 0.24 0.00 7.40
CA LYS A 64 -0.02 -0.38 6.00
C LYS A 64 -0.35 0.84 5.13
N THR A 65 -1.21 1.74 5.60
CA THR A 65 -1.55 2.96 4.85
C THR A 65 -0.32 3.82 4.59
N TRP A 66 0.52 4.02 5.62
CA TRP A 66 1.78 4.74 5.47
C TRP A 66 2.73 4.06 4.49
N SER A 67 2.82 2.72 4.52
CA SER A 67 3.65 2.01 3.55
C SER A 67 3.26 2.29 2.09
N ILE A 68 1.96 2.38 1.83
CA ILE A 68 1.44 2.66 0.48
C ILE A 68 1.78 4.10 0.08
N VAL A 69 1.57 5.06 0.98
CA VAL A 69 1.90 6.47 0.74
C VAL A 69 3.38 6.64 0.42
N ASP A 70 4.25 6.04 1.24
CA ASP A 70 5.70 6.13 1.05
C ASP A 70 6.14 5.51 -0.28
N TYR A 71 5.58 4.35 -0.65
CA TYR A 71 5.84 3.74 -1.97
C TYR A 71 5.33 4.58 -3.14
N SER A 72 4.17 5.23 -3.01
CA SER A 72 3.64 6.10 -4.05
C SER A 72 4.51 7.34 -4.24
N ILE A 73 4.90 8.00 -3.15
CA ILE A 73 5.81 9.15 -3.19
C ILE A 73 7.15 8.72 -3.81
N ALA A 74 7.69 7.58 -3.37
CA ALA A 74 8.91 7.02 -3.91
C ALA A 74 8.82 6.79 -5.42
N GLY A 75 7.75 6.17 -5.89
CA GLY A 75 7.52 5.91 -7.31
C GLY A 75 7.49 7.20 -8.14
N VAL A 76 6.78 8.23 -7.67
CA VAL A 76 6.71 9.54 -8.35
C VAL A 76 8.10 10.18 -8.43
N LEU A 77 8.86 10.15 -7.34
CA LEU A 77 10.21 10.72 -7.31
C LEU A 77 11.16 9.97 -8.24
N LEU A 78 11.12 8.63 -8.24
CA LEU A 78 11.92 7.83 -9.17
C LEU A 78 11.58 8.14 -10.63
N LEU A 79 10.31 8.26 -10.98
CA LEU A 79 9.88 8.65 -12.33
C LEU A 79 10.35 10.06 -12.69
N GLY A 80 10.27 11.01 -11.75
CA GLY A 80 10.80 12.36 -11.95
C GLY A 80 12.32 12.39 -12.15
N GLY A 81 13.05 11.50 -11.49
CA GLY A 81 14.49 11.31 -11.69
C GLY A 81 14.81 10.77 -13.09
N ILE A 82 14.07 9.75 -13.53
CA ILE A 82 14.22 9.19 -14.88
C ILE A 82 13.88 10.23 -15.95
N ALA A 83 12.77 10.96 -15.79
CA ALA A 83 12.36 12.00 -16.73
C ALA A 83 13.43 13.09 -16.87
N ALA A 84 14.02 13.52 -15.75
CA ALA A 84 15.12 14.48 -15.78
C ALA A 84 16.35 13.94 -16.53
N ILE A 85 16.70 12.65 -16.38
CA ILE A 85 17.79 12.04 -17.16
C ILE A 85 17.46 12.00 -18.65
N VAL A 86 16.23 11.63 -19.02
CA VAL A 86 15.79 11.57 -20.42
C VAL A 86 15.84 12.96 -21.05
N GLU A 87 15.33 13.97 -20.35
CA GLU A 87 15.38 15.38 -20.77
C GLU A 87 16.83 15.86 -20.96
N TYR A 88 17.71 15.52 -20.01
CA TYR A 88 19.14 15.84 -20.13
C TYR A 88 19.77 15.19 -21.38
N ASN A 89 19.50 13.91 -21.63
CA ASN A 89 20.11 13.20 -22.76
C ASN A 89 19.56 13.64 -24.14
N GLN A 90 18.38 14.26 -24.20
CA GLN A 90 17.77 14.72 -25.44
C GLN A 90 18.11 16.18 -25.78
N TYR A 91 18.77 16.90 -24.89
CA TYR A 91 19.13 18.29 -25.11
C TYR A 91 20.12 18.44 -26.27
N LYS A 92 19.76 19.28 -27.24
CA LYS A 92 20.65 19.71 -28.31
C LYS A 92 21.02 21.18 -28.06
N PRO A 93 22.30 21.51 -27.91
CA PRO A 93 22.75 22.89 -27.65
C PRO A 93 22.54 23.84 -28.83
N GLU A 94 22.21 23.30 -30.01
CA GLU A 94 22.00 24.07 -31.25
C GLU A 94 20.64 24.82 -31.26
N ASP A 95 19.71 24.46 -30.37
CA ASP A 95 18.37 25.06 -30.27
C ASP A 95 18.22 26.06 -29.08
N SER A 96 19.30 26.35 -28.35
CA SER A 96 19.24 27.15 -27.11
C SER A 96 19.73 28.60 -27.30
N ASP A 97 18.78 29.53 -27.45
CA ASP A 97 19.08 30.95 -27.64
C ASP A 97 19.20 31.74 -26.31
N GLY A 98 19.11 31.07 -25.15
CA GLY A 98 18.93 31.75 -23.86
C GLY A 98 19.79 31.22 -22.70
N PHE A 99 20.37 32.14 -21.93
CA PHE A 99 21.03 31.90 -20.63
C PHE A 99 20.20 31.04 -19.67
N HIS A 100 18.87 31.15 -19.73
CA HIS A 100 17.95 30.35 -18.91
C HIS A 100 17.96 28.85 -19.24
N ASP A 101 18.11 28.46 -20.51
CA ASP A 101 18.13 27.05 -20.91
C ASP A 101 19.43 26.37 -20.50
N ALA A 102 20.56 27.08 -20.60
CA ALA A 102 21.85 26.59 -20.13
C ALA A 102 21.86 26.33 -18.61
N ILE A 103 21.23 27.20 -17.82
CA ILE A 103 21.09 27.02 -16.37
C ILE A 103 20.18 25.84 -16.04
N ASN A 104 19.02 25.76 -16.69
CA ASN A 104 18.07 24.68 -16.47
C ASN A 104 18.70 23.32 -16.78
N HIS A 105 19.39 23.22 -17.92
CA HIS A 105 20.06 22.00 -18.35
C HIS A 105 21.20 21.58 -17.40
N ALA A 106 22.02 22.53 -16.95
CA ALA A 106 23.08 22.26 -15.98
C ALA A 106 22.55 21.78 -14.62
N SER A 107 21.34 22.19 -14.24
CA SER A 107 20.70 21.77 -12.98
C SER A 107 19.99 20.41 -13.06
N THR A 108 19.73 19.90 -14.26
CA THR A 108 18.96 18.66 -14.48
C THR A 108 19.59 17.41 -13.86
N PRO A 109 20.92 17.17 -13.94
CA PRO A 109 21.56 16.03 -13.27
C PRO A 109 21.42 16.10 -11.74
N LEU A 110 21.50 17.30 -11.16
CA LEU A 110 21.29 17.51 -9.73
C LEU A 110 19.85 17.18 -9.32
N ARG A 111 18.87 17.66 -10.10
CA ARG A 111 17.45 17.35 -9.91
C ARG A 111 17.18 15.84 -9.99
N ALA A 112 17.78 15.17 -10.98
CA ALA A 112 17.70 13.72 -11.10
C ALA A 112 18.26 13.01 -9.85
N GLY A 113 19.47 13.39 -9.42
CA GLY A 113 20.11 12.81 -8.23
C GLY A 113 19.29 12.98 -6.95
N ILE A 114 18.72 14.17 -6.71
CA ILE A 114 17.85 14.43 -5.56
C ILE A 114 16.60 13.55 -5.62
N ASN A 115 15.97 13.46 -6.78
CA ASN A 115 14.77 12.64 -6.98
C ASN A 115 15.04 11.15 -6.73
N PHE A 116 16.17 10.60 -7.19
CA PHE A 116 16.56 9.23 -6.89
C PHE A 116 16.83 9.00 -5.40
N ALA A 117 17.54 9.91 -4.75
CA ALA A 117 17.84 9.80 -3.32
C ALA A 117 16.56 9.79 -2.48
N LEU A 118 15.66 10.75 -2.71
CA LEU A 118 14.38 10.83 -2.01
C LEU A 118 13.47 9.65 -2.36
N GLY A 119 13.46 9.22 -3.62
CA GLY A 119 12.74 8.03 -4.06
C GLY A 119 13.21 6.77 -3.31
N GLY A 120 14.52 6.56 -3.23
CA GLY A 120 15.12 5.46 -2.48
C GLY A 120 14.77 5.47 -0.99
N VAL A 121 14.80 6.65 -0.34
CA VAL A 121 14.36 6.80 1.05
C VAL A 121 12.89 6.43 1.22
N GLY A 122 12.02 6.88 0.33
CA GLY A 122 10.60 6.52 0.36
C GLY A 122 10.36 5.01 0.23
N VAL A 123 11.12 4.30 -0.62
CA VAL A 123 11.04 2.83 -0.72
C VAL A 123 11.39 2.16 0.61
N LEU A 124 12.45 2.62 1.29
CA LEU A 124 12.89 2.05 2.57
C LEU A 124 11.86 2.28 3.68
N LEU A 125 11.31 3.49 3.79
CA LEU A 125 10.27 3.82 4.75
C LEU A 125 9.01 3.00 4.49
N GLY A 126 8.58 2.91 3.22
CA GLY A 126 7.43 2.09 2.83
C GLY A 126 7.62 0.62 3.21
N TYR A 127 8.82 0.09 2.97
CA TYR A 127 9.15 -1.28 3.33
C TYR A 127 9.12 -1.53 4.85
N GLN A 128 9.70 -0.62 5.63
CA GLN A 128 9.72 -0.71 7.08
C GLN A 128 8.30 -0.63 7.68
N ALA A 129 7.49 0.31 7.20
CA ALA A 129 6.08 0.45 7.60
C ALA A 129 5.27 -0.80 7.23
N GLY A 130 5.53 -1.40 6.07
CA GLY A 130 4.90 -2.64 5.63
C GLY A 130 5.24 -3.84 6.53
N ARG A 131 6.52 -4.00 6.92
CA ARG A 131 6.93 -5.04 7.89
C ARG A 131 6.29 -4.83 9.25
N ARG A 132 6.30 -3.59 9.76
CA ARG A 132 5.68 -3.23 11.03
C ARG A 132 4.19 -3.59 11.04
N SER A 133 3.47 -3.25 9.97
CA SER A 133 2.06 -3.63 9.82
C SER A 133 1.82 -5.13 9.96
N LYS A 134 2.62 -5.95 9.27
CA LYS A 134 2.49 -7.41 9.32
C LYS A 134 2.79 -7.96 10.72
N ARG A 135 3.81 -7.43 11.39
CA ARG A 135 4.19 -7.83 12.75
C ARG A 135 3.09 -7.50 13.75
N GLU A 136 2.60 -6.26 13.74
CA GLU A 136 1.54 -5.81 14.65
C GLU A 136 0.25 -6.64 14.49
N LEU A 137 -0.09 -7.03 13.25
CA LEU A 137 -1.24 -7.90 13.04
C LEU A 137 -1.02 -9.31 13.58
N LYS A 138 0.16 -9.89 13.38
CA LYS A 138 0.50 -11.21 13.92
C LYS A 138 0.48 -11.23 15.44
N GLU A 139 1.01 -10.19 16.08
CA GLU A 139 0.97 -10.02 17.53
C GLU A 139 -0.48 -9.89 18.04
N ALA A 140 -1.33 -9.12 17.34
CA ALA A 140 -2.75 -9.02 17.69
C ALA A 140 -3.48 -10.37 17.60
N ILE A 141 -3.21 -11.16 16.55
CA ILE A 141 -3.77 -12.50 16.38
C ILE A 141 -3.33 -13.42 17.52
N ALA A 142 -2.03 -13.44 17.83
CA ALA A 142 -1.50 -14.31 18.88
C ALA A 142 -2.08 -13.97 20.26
N LEU A 143 -2.20 -12.69 20.59
CA LEU A 143 -2.82 -12.24 21.85
C LEU A 143 -4.31 -12.60 21.91
N TYR A 144 -5.02 -12.48 20.79
CA TYR A 144 -6.43 -12.89 20.72
C TYR A 144 -6.60 -14.39 20.96
N GLN A 145 -5.78 -15.23 20.33
CA GLN A 145 -5.81 -16.68 20.50
C GLN A 145 -5.45 -17.12 21.94
N LEU A 146 -4.50 -16.42 22.57
CA LEU A 146 -4.17 -16.66 23.99
C LEU A 146 -5.30 -16.30 24.93
N LYS A 147 -6.07 -15.26 24.62
CA LYS A 147 -7.21 -14.80 25.42
C LYS A 147 -8.45 -15.69 25.25
N SER A 148 -8.60 -16.33 24.09
CA SER A 148 -9.75 -17.19 23.77
C SER A 148 -9.62 -18.63 24.26
N ASN A 149 -8.42 -19.03 24.72
CA ASN A 149 -8.15 -20.33 25.36
C ASN A 149 -8.23 -20.21 26.88
#